data_AF-A0AAX0RBB5-F1
#
_entry.id   AF-A0AAX0RBB5-F1
#
_cell.length_a   1.000
_cell.length_b   1.000
_cell.length_c   1.000
_cell.angle_alpha   90.00
_cell.angle_beta   90.00
_cell.angle_gamma   90.00
#
_symmetry.space_group_name_H-M   'P 1'
#
loop_
_entity.id
_entity.type
_entity.pdbx_description
1 polymer ?
#
loop_
_entity_poly.entity_id
_entity_poly.type
_entity_poly.pdbx_seq_one_letter_code
_entity_poly.pdbx_strand_id
1 'polypeptide(L)'
;MTSDAAFPGDSLSFSVYFILYGITAFWLFYKMVVPLGNIGNQRQTTYHEDLQQMHWERCTLAALPYLGSLLLLLLAPVYLLFEGSVLAGVVDKVIDVRLLTTAVIWTARAIFALVTMISLAAIVGGLYYRFFAKADHERRFQRFRDETILMNAAYPPAHNVRQLWLLRPLPGTLTTRQKPKRLGYS
;
A
#
# COMPACT_ATOMS: atom_id res chain seq x y z
N MET A 1 43.92 -42.10 -4.07
CA MET A 1 42.53 -42.01 -4.52
C MET A 1 42.03 -40.62 -4.17
N THR A 2 41.63 -39.90 -5.22
CA THR A 2 41.17 -38.50 -5.33
C THR A 2 40.23 -38.10 -4.21
N SER A 3 40.54 -37.12 -3.35
CA SER A 3 40.39 -35.66 -3.56
C SER A 3 38.95 -35.23 -3.85
N ASP A 4 38.08 -35.29 -2.84
CA ASP A 4 36.80 -34.58 -2.85
C ASP A 4 37.08 -33.11 -2.55
N ALA A 5 37.29 -32.35 -3.62
CA ALA A 5 37.36 -30.91 -3.60
C ALA A 5 35.98 -30.35 -3.21
N ALA A 6 35.85 -29.90 -1.96
CA ALA A 6 34.77 -29.01 -1.57
C ALA A 6 34.92 -27.71 -2.37
N PHE A 7 34.03 -27.50 -3.35
CA PHE A 7 33.99 -26.29 -4.17
C PHE A 7 33.76 -25.06 -3.27
N PRO A 8 34.70 -24.09 -3.21
CA PRO A 8 34.54 -22.88 -2.38
C PRO A 8 33.55 -21.86 -2.98
N GLY A 9 32.82 -22.20 -4.05
CA GLY A 9 31.91 -21.30 -4.77
C GLY A 9 30.51 -21.16 -4.16
N ASP A 10 30.04 -22.16 -3.42
CA ASP A 10 28.63 -22.20 -2.97
C ASP A 10 28.35 -21.23 -1.80
N SER A 11 29.31 -21.05 -0.88
CA SER A 11 29.16 -20.17 0.28
C SER A 11 29.21 -18.67 -0.07
N LEU A 12 30.03 -18.30 -1.08
CA LEU A 12 30.09 -16.95 -1.62
C LEU A 12 28.77 -16.58 -2.32
N SER A 13 28.19 -17.51 -3.08
CA SER A 13 26.91 -17.28 -3.77
C SER A 13 25.76 -17.03 -2.77
N PHE A 14 25.64 -17.87 -1.74
CA PHE A 14 24.60 -17.73 -0.71
C PHE A 14 24.69 -16.40 0.03
N SER A 15 25.91 -15.98 0.39
CA SER A 15 26.16 -14.70 1.08
C SER A 15 25.74 -13.51 0.21
N VAL A 16 26.02 -13.55 -1.09
CA VAL A 16 25.62 -12.51 -2.04
C VAL A 16 24.10 -12.45 -2.19
N TYR A 17 23.41 -13.59 -2.30
CA TYR A 17 21.95 -13.61 -2.37
C TYR A 17 21.29 -13.05 -1.10
N PHE A 18 21.83 -13.38 0.08
CA PHE A 18 21.33 -12.86 1.35
C PHE A 18 21.51 -11.33 1.46
N ILE A 19 22.66 -10.81 1.02
CA ILE A 19 22.93 -9.37 0.99
C ILE A 19 21.98 -8.66 0.00
N LEU A 20 21.83 -9.18 -1.22
CA LEU A 20 20.91 -8.62 -2.22
C LEU A 20 19.46 -8.64 -1.74
N TYR A 21 19.05 -9.72 -1.07
CA TYR A 21 17.74 -9.84 -0.46
C TYR A 21 17.54 -8.80 0.65
N GLY A 22 18.51 -8.60 1.53
CA GLY A 22 18.47 -7.58 2.57
C GLY A 22 18.38 -6.16 2.01
N ILE A 23 19.18 -5.85 0.98
CA ILE A 23 19.18 -4.55 0.31
C ILE A 23 17.82 -4.29 -0.36
N THR A 24 17.27 -5.27 -1.07
CA THR A 24 15.97 -5.14 -1.74
C THR A 24 14.83 -4.99 -0.73
N ALA A 25 14.83 -5.77 0.36
CA ALA A 25 13.87 -5.62 1.46
C ALA A 25 13.93 -4.22 2.08
N PHE A 26 15.13 -3.73 2.39
CA PHE A 26 15.34 -2.40 2.96
C PHE A 26 14.89 -1.30 1.98
N TRP A 27 15.20 -1.43 0.70
CA TRP A 27 14.78 -0.48 -0.32
C TRP A 27 13.26 -0.41 -0.47
N LEU A 28 12.57 -1.56 -0.49
CA LEU A 28 11.11 -1.64 -0.51
C LEU A 28 10.51 -1.02 0.76
N PHE A 29 11.08 -1.34 1.92
CA PHE A 29 10.65 -0.78 3.20
C PHE A 29 10.79 0.74 3.22
N TYR A 30 11.94 1.26 2.79
CA TYR A 30 12.17 2.70 2.71
C TYR A 30 11.17 3.38 1.76
N LYS A 31 10.91 2.80 0.59
CA LYS A 31 9.92 3.31 -0.38
C LYS A 31 8.48 3.25 0.15
N MET A 32 8.18 2.34 1.07
CA MET A 32 6.90 2.29 1.78
C MET A 32 6.81 3.37 2.86
N VAL A 33 7.85 3.55 3.67
CA VAL A 33 7.83 4.45 4.84
C VAL A 33 7.87 5.92 4.45
N VAL A 34 8.65 6.31 3.43
CA VAL A 34 8.77 7.71 2.98
C VAL A 34 7.41 8.38 2.71
N PRO A 35 6.49 7.80 1.90
CA PRO A 35 5.18 8.40 1.69
C PRO A 35 4.29 8.41 2.95
N LEU A 36 4.42 7.40 3.83
CA LEU A 36 3.68 7.39 5.11
C LEU A 36 4.20 8.45 6.10
N GLY A 37 5.51 8.68 6.15
CA GLY A 37 6.14 9.68 7.00
C GLY A 37 5.75 11.12 6.62
N ASN A 38 5.36 11.35 5.36
CA ASN A 38 4.91 12.65 4.87
C ASN A 38 3.46 13.00 5.25
N ILE A 39 2.73 12.13 5.98
CA ILE A 39 1.34 12.35 6.44
C ILE A 39 1.27 13.37 7.61
N GLY A 40 2.25 14.28 7.74
CA GLY A 40 2.51 15.15 8.89
C GLY A 40 1.34 15.99 9.45
N ASN A 41 1.58 16.52 10.65
CA ASN A 41 0.63 17.03 11.65
C ASN A 41 -0.50 17.96 11.16
N GLN A 42 -1.72 17.66 11.64
CA GLN A 42 -2.99 18.31 11.33
C GLN A 42 -3.04 19.81 11.68
N ARG A 43 -3.57 20.64 10.76
CA ARG A 43 -4.25 21.89 11.11
C ARG A 43 -5.74 21.71 10.86
N GLN A 44 -6.53 21.74 11.93
CA GLN A 44 -7.98 21.51 11.92
C GLN A 44 -8.73 22.70 11.33
N THR A 45 -9.03 22.65 10.03
CA THR A 45 -10.12 23.43 9.41
C THR A 45 -10.79 22.57 8.35
N THR A 46 -12.06 22.84 8.05
CA THR A 46 -12.91 21.96 7.23
C THR A 46 -12.40 21.76 5.79
N TYR A 47 -11.73 22.75 5.18
CA TYR A 47 -11.09 22.60 3.86
C TYR A 47 -9.72 21.90 3.93
N HIS A 48 -9.02 22.04 5.05
CA HIS A 48 -7.75 21.34 5.27
C HIS A 48 -7.97 19.84 5.52
N GLU A 49 -9.10 19.46 6.12
CA GLU A 49 -9.49 18.06 6.31
C GLU A 49 -9.71 17.32 4.98
N ASP A 50 -10.47 17.91 4.04
CA ASP A 50 -10.73 17.29 2.73
C ASP A 50 -9.45 17.19 1.88
N LEU A 51 -8.60 18.23 1.89
CA LEU A 51 -7.29 18.20 1.23
C LEU A 51 -6.35 17.16 1.85
N GLN A 52 -6.41 17.01 3.17
CA GLN A 52 -5.61 16.02 3.89
C GLN A 52 -6.10 14.60 3.62
N GLN A 53 -7.41 14.37 3.50
CA GLN A 53 -7.94 13.08 3.09
C GLN A 53 -7.44 12.71 1.68
N MET A 54 -7.52 13.63 0.71
CA MET A 54 -6.99 13.38 -0.64
C MET A 54 -5.47 13.17 -0.64
N HIS A 55 -4.72 13.87 0.23
CA HIS A 55 -3.29 13.66 0.38
C HIS A 55 -2.97 12.28 0.99
N TRP A 56 -3.72 11.88 2.00
CA TRP A 56 -3.61 10.58 2.66
C TRP A 56 -3.91 9.42 1.69
N GLU A 57 -4.97 9.54 0.89
CA GLU A 57 -5.32 8.56 -0.15
C GLU A 57 -4.17 8.38 -1.15
N ARG A 58 -3.48 9.45 -1.53
CA ARG A 58 -2.31 9.36 -2.44
C ARG A 58 -1.12 8.69 -1.79
N CYS A 59 -0.80 9.06 -0.55
CA CYS A 59 0.35 8.51 0.16
C CYS A 59 0.17 7.01 0.40
N THR A 60 -1.05 6.59 0.77
CA THR A 60 -1.39 5.18 0.95
C THR A 60 -1.37 4.41 -0.37
N LEU A 61 -2.00 4.92 -1.43
CA LEU A 61 -1.98 4.28 -2.75
C LEU A 61 -0.57 4.21 -3.37
N ALA A 62 0.30 5.16 -3.04
CA ALA A 62 1.71 5.13 -3.44
C ALA A 62 2.53 4.09 -2.66
N ALA A 63 2.18 3.83 -1.40
CA ALA A 63 2.87 2.88 -0.52
C ALA A 63 2.42 1.42 -0.71
N LEU A 64 1.14 1.21 -1.05
CA LEU A 64 0.52 -0.12 -1.22
C LEU A 64 1.32 -1.13 -2.07
N PRO A 65 1.83 -0.78 -3.27
CA PRO A 65 2.55 -1.76 -4.09
C PRO A 65 3.91 -2.16 -3.49
N TYR A 66 4.53 -1.29 -2.70
CA TYR A 66 5.77 -1.59 -1.98
C TYR A 66 5.49 -2.49 -0.77
N LEU A 67 4.39 -2.23 -0.06
CA LEU A 67 3.94 -3.07 1.05
C LEU A 67 3.61 -4.50 0.57
N GLY A 68 2.85 -4.63 -0.52
CA GLY A 68 2.54 -5.94 -1.13
C GLY A 68 3.80 -6.68 -1.58
N SER A 69 4.73 -5.99 -2.24
CA SER A 69 6.01 -6.58 -2.65
C SER A 69 6.86 -7.02 -1.45
N LEU A 70 6.89 -6.22 -0.38
CA LEU A 70 7.63 -6.53 0.85
C LEU A 70 7.04 -7.73 1.60
N LEU A 71 5.70 -7.83 1.66
CA LEU A 71 5.02 -9.01 2.20
C LEU A 71 5.35 -10.27 1.42
N LEU A 72 5.29 -10.23 0.08
CA LEU A 72 5.66 -11.38 -0.75
C LEU A 72 7.11 -11.78 -0.55
N LEU A 73 8.01 -10.79 -0.48
CA LEU A 73 9.43 -11.01 -0.27
C LEU A 73 9.65 -11.75 1.06
N LEU A 74 9.05 -11.29 2.16
CA LEU A 74 9.15 -11.92 3.48
C LEU A 74 8.44 -13.28 3.57
N LEU A 75 7.32 -13.44 2.86
CA LEU A 75 6.52 -14.67 2.90
C LEU A 75 7.19 -15.80 2.11
N ALA A 76 7.87 -15.50 1.01
CA ALA A 76 8.51 -16.49 0.15
C ALA A 76 9.47 -17.44 0.88
N PRO A 77 10.47 -16.98 1.68
CA PRO A 77 11.37 -17.87 2.39
C PRO A 77 10.65 -18.69 3.47
N VAL A 78 9.65 -18.11 4.15
CA VAL A 78 8.85 -18.82 5.17
C VAL A 78 8.05 -19.96 4.52
N TYR A 79 7.44 -19.69 3.36
CA TYR A 79 6.70 -20.69 2.60
C TYR A 79 7.61 -21.81 2.09
N LEU A 80 8.80 -21.47 1.58
CA LEU A 80 9.78 -22.47 1.12
C LEU A 80 10.28 -23.36 2.26
N LEU A 81 10.58 -22.80 3.43
CA LEU A 81 10.96 -23.57 4.61
C LEU A 81 9.80 -24.46 5.08
N PHE A 82 8.58 -23.95 5.06
CA PHE A 82 7.38 -24.71 5.39
C PHE A 82 7.18 -25.89 4.43
N GLU A 83 7.15 -25.67 3.12
CA GLU A 83 7.00 -26.75 2.13
C GLU A 83 8.17 -27.75 2.20
N GLY A 84 9.40 -27.27 2.42
CA GLY A 84 10.56 -28.13 2.67
C GLY A 84 10.38 -29.03 3.90
N SER A 85 9.83 -28.49 5.00
CA SER A 85 9.54 -29.26 6.21
C SER A 85 8.41 -30.29 6.02
N VAL A 86 7.41 -29.96 5.19
CA VAL A 86 6.32 -30.88 4.81
C VAL A 86 6.87 -32.02 3.96
N LEU A 87 7.68 -31.72 2.93
CA LEU A 87 8.31 -32.72 2.07
C LEU A 87 9.28 -33.64 2.82
N ALA A 88 9.99 -33.10 3.81
CA ALA A 88 10.89 -33.87 4.67
C ALA A 88 10.14 -34.75 5.70
N GLY A 89 8.80 -34.71 5.73
CA GLY A 89 7.98 -35.50 6.64
C GLY A 89 8.13 -35.10 8.11
N VAL A 90 8.60 -33.88 8.40
CA VAL A 90 8.78 -33.40 9.78
C VAL A 90 7.43 -33.31 10.49
N VAL A 91 6.40 -32.85 9.78
CA VAL A 91 5.04 -32.70 10.32
C VAL A 91 4.41 -34.05 10.66
N ASP A 92 4.66 -35.08 9.86
CA ASP A 92 4.20 -36.45 10.09
C ASP A 92 4.89 -37.13 11.29
N LYS A 93 6.07 -36.64 11.70
CA LYS A 93 6.77 -37.11 12.91
C LYS A 93 6.28 -36.44 14.20
N VAL A 94 5.59 -35.31 14.10
CA VAL A 94 5.13 -34.51 15.24
C VAL A 94 3.66 -34.78 15.58
N ILE A 95 2.86 -35.17 14.59
CA ILE A 95 1.43 -35.43 14.75
C ILE A 95 1.13 -36.84 14.24
N ASP A 96 0.80 -37.75 15.15
CA ASP A 96 0.48 -39.16 14.82
C ASP A 96 -0.82 -39.32 14.01
N VAL A 97 -1.71 -38.33 14.04
CA VAL A 97 -3.02 -38.39 13.41
C VAL A 97 -2.95 -37.85 11.97
N ARG A 98 -2.95 -38.76 10.99
CA ARG A 98 -2.85 -38.45 9.55
C ARG A 98 -3.89 -37.47 9.00
N LEU A 99 -5.11 -37.49 9.55
CA LEU A 99 -6.17 -36.52 9.19
C LEU A 99 -5.88 -35.12 9.74
N LEU A 100 -5.25 -35.04 10.91
CA LEU A 100 -4.91 -33.77 11.55
C LEU A 100 -3.71 -33.11 10.84
N THR A 101 -2.67 -33.88 10.49
CA THR A 101 -1.51 -33.36 9.72
C THR A 101 -1.93 -32.77 8.40
N THR A 102 -2.74 -33.50 7.63
CA THR A 102 -3.23 -33.02 6.33
C THR A 102 -4.06 -31.76 6.47
N ALA A 103 -4.98 -31.68 7.44
CA ALA A 103 -5.75 -30.47 7.69
C ALA A 103 -4.88 -29.25 8.05
N VAL A 104 -3.86 -29.43 8.90
CA VAL A 104 -2.92 -28.37 9.29
C VAL A 104 -2.10 -27.87 8.08
N ILE A 105 -1.64 -28.79 7.23
CA ILE A 105 -0.88 -28.41 6.02
C ILE A 105 -1.75 -27.59 5.05
N TRP A 106 -2.98 -28.04 4.81
CA TRP A 106 -3.90 -27.35 3.91
C TRP A 106 -4.36 -25.99 4.44
N THR A 107 -4.63 -25.89 5.74
CA THR A 107 -4.97 -24.61 6.37
C THR A 107 -3.81 -23.61 6.31
N ALA A 108 -2.58 -24.05 6.57
CA ALA A 108 -1.39 -23.22 6.38
C ALA A 108 -1.26 -22.77 4.92
N ARG A 109 -1.37 -23.68 3.94
CA ARG A 109 -1.36 -23.33 2.51
C ARG A 109 -2.46 -22.34 2.12
N ALA A 110 -3.66 -22.47 2.67
CA ALA A 110 -4.75 -21.53 2.43
C ALA A 110 -4.44 -20.13 2.97
N ILE A 111 -3.80 -20.03 4.15
CA ILE A 111 -3.34 -18.74 4.70
C ILE A 111 -2.28 -18.12 3.79
N PHE A 112 -1.28 -18.89 3.35
CA PHE A 112 -0.28 -18.42 2.40
C PHE A 112 -0.91 -17.95 1.08
N ALA A 113 -1.89 -18.69 0.54
CA ALA A 113 -2.63 -18.32 -0.65
C ALA A 113 -3.42 -17.00 -0.45
N LEU A 114 -4.05 -16.82 0.72
CA LEU A 114 -4.78 -15.59 1.02
C LEU A 114 -3.85 -14.38 1.12
N VAL A 115 -2.72 -14.50 1.81
CA VAL A 115 -1.73 -13.41 1.94
C VAL A 115 -1.12 -13.05 0.59
N THR A 116 -0.83 -14.05 -0.26
CA THR A 116 -0.31 -13.81 -1.62
C THR A 116 -1.35 -13.12 -2.49
N MET A 117 -2.62 -13.52 -2.45
CA MET A 117 -3.70 -12.87 -3.18
C MET A 117 -3.90 -11.40 -2.75
N ILE A 118 -3.88 -11.11 -1.45
CA ILE A 118 -3.96 -9.73 -0.93
C ILE A 118 -2.76 -8.91 -1.42
N SER A 119 -1.57 -9.48 -1.36
CA SER A 119 -0.34 -8.79 -1.77
C SER A 119 -0.34 -8.51 -3.28
N LEU A 120 -0.80 -9.46 -4.10
CA LEU A 120 -0.97 -9.27 -5.54
C LEU A 120 -2.04 -8.22 -5.84
N ALA A 121 -3.18 -8.24 -5.14
CA ALA A 121 -4.21 -7.22 -5.29
C ALA A 121 -3.69 -5.82 -4.94
N ALA A 122 -2.85 -5.70 -3.90
CA ALA A 122 -2.21 -4.44 -3.54
C ALA A 122 -1.23 -3.93 -4.61
N ILE A 123 -0.44 -4.83 -5.21
CA ILE A 123 0.49 -4.49 -6.30
C ILE A 123 -0.28 -4.08 -7.56
N VAL A 124 -1.26 -4.89 -7.99
CA VAL A 124 -2.06 -4.64 -9.18
C VAL A 124 -2.90 -3.37 -9.03
N GLY A 125 -3.55 -3.17 -7.88
CA GLY A 125 -4.31 -1.97 -7.58
C GLY A 125 -3.42 -0.71 -7.57
N GLY A 126 -2.23 -0.80 -6.97
CA GLY A 126 -1.25 0.29 -6.98
C GLY A 126 -0.70 0.62 -8.37
N LEU A 127 -0.43 -0.40 -9.19
CA LEU A 127 -0.01 -0.22 -10.58
C LEU A 127 -1.12 0.38 -11.45
N TYR A 128 -2.34 -0.14 -11.34
CA TYR A 128 -3.51 0.40 -12.02
C TYR A 128 -3.70 1.89 -11.70
N TYR A 129 -3.62 2.24 -10.41
CA TYR A 129 -3.69 3.64 -9.98
C TYR A 129 -2.58 4.50 -10.61
N ARG A 130 -1.34 4.01 -10.62
CA ARG A 130 -0.20 4.73 -11.21
C ARG A 130 -0.35 5.00 -12.70
N PHE A 131 -0.84 4.02 -13.47
CA PHE A 131 -0.95 4.13 -14.92
C PHE A 131 -2.17 4.93 -15.37
N PHE A 132 -3.33 4.73 -14.72
CA PHE A 132 -4.59 5.26 -15.24
C PHE A 132 -5.16 6.42 -14.43
N ALA A 133 -4.98 6.46 -13.11
CA ALA A 133 -5.69 7.38 -12.23
C ALA A 133 -4.80 8.50 -11.65
N LYS A 134 -3.48 8.33 -11.65
CA LYS A 134 -2.54 9.26 -11.00
C LYS A 134 -2.61 10.68 -11.56
N ALA A 135 -2.63 10.81 -12.89
CA ALA A 135 -2.63 12.12 -13.55
C ALA A 135 -3.93 12.90 -13.27
N ASP A 136 -5.07 12.22 -13.28
CA ASP A 136 -6.36 12.84 -13.00
C ASP A 136 -6.54 13.18 -11.53
N HIS A 137 -6.07 12.32 -10.62
CA HIS A 137 -6.01 12.69 -9.21
C HIS A 137 -5.13 13.93 -9.02
N GLU A 138 -3.94 13.99 -9.61
CA GLU A 138 -3.00 15.12 -9.52
C GLU A 138 -3.67 16.44 -9.88
N ARG A 139 -4.32 16.47 -11.05
CA ARG A 139 -5.06 17.63 -11.54
C ARG A 139 -6.19 18.04 -10.60
N ARG A 140 -6.95 17.08 -10.03
CA ARG A 140 -8.04 17.38 -9.09
C ARG A 140 -7.52 18.03 -7.81
N PHE A 141 -6.46 17.49 -7.22
CA PHE A 141 -5.89 18.05 -5.99
C PHE A 141 -5.30 19.44 -6.20
N GLN A 142 -4.60 19.68 -7.31
CA GLN A 142 -4.07 21.01 -7.63
C GLN A 142 -5.21 22.03 -7.74
N ARG A 143 -6.28 21.70 -8.48
CA ARG A 143 -7.48 22.55 -8.56
C ARG A 143 -8.12 22.80 -7.19
N PHE A 144 -8.30 21.76 -6.37
CA PHE A 144 -8.87 21.91 -5.03
C PHE A 144 -7.98 22.75 -4.10
N ARG A 145 -6.66 22.62 -4.21
CA ARG A 145 -5.69 23.41 -3.45
C ARG A 145 -5.75 24.87 -3.85
N ASP A 146 -5.78 25.17 -5.15
CA ASP A 146 -5.85 26.53 -5.68
C ASP A 146 -7.17 27.20 -5.29
N GLU A 147 -8.29 26.48 -5.41
CA GLU A 147 -9.61 26.93 -4.94
C GLU A 147 -9.62 27.21 -3.43
N THR A 148 -9.00 26.34 -2.62
CA THR A 148 -8.92 26.52 -1.16
C THR A 148 -8.10 27.75 -0.78
N ILE A 149 -6.98 28.01 -1.47
CA ILE A 149 -6.15 29.20 -1.24
C ILE A 149 -6.92 30.47 -1.59
N LEU A 150 -7.63 30.48 -2.73
CA LEU A 150 -8.48 31.60 -3.15
C LEU A 150 -9.63 31.85 -2.16
N MET A 151 -10.32 30.80 -1.70
CA MET A 151 -11.39 30.92 -0.70
C MET A 151 -10.87 31.50 0.61
N ASN A 152 -9.74 31.01 1.11
CA ASN A 152 -9.15 31.50 2.36
C ASN A 152 -8.61 32.94 2.23
N ALA A 153 -8.19 33.36 1.04
CA ALA A 153 -7.80 34.74 0.78
C ALA A 153 -9.02 35.67 0.65
N ALA A 154 -10.13 35.18 0.09
CA ALA A 154 -11.34 35.97 -0.15
C ALA A 154 -12.25 36.10 1.09
N TYR A 155 -12.27 35.10 1.97
CA TYR A 155 -13.21 35.06 3.10
C TYR A 155 -12.51 34.75 4.43
N PRO A 156 -12.68 35.60 5.47
CA PRO A 156 -12.15 35.31 6.80
C PRO A 156 -12.82 34.07 7.43
N PRO A 157 -12.12 33.34 8.32
CA PRO A 157 -12.50 32.00 8.78
C PRO A 157 -13.90 31.91 9.41
N ALA A 158 -14.43 33.00 9.94
CA ALA A 158 -15.77 33.06 10.53
C ALA A 158 -16.93 32.88 9.53
N HIS A 159 -16.72 33.13 8.22
CA HIS A 159 -17.78 33.06 7.20
C HIS A 159 -17.68 31.83 6.28
N ASN A 160 -16.56 31.11 6.33
CA ASN A 160 -16.27 29.97 5.45
C ASN A 160 -17.24 28.80 5.64
N VAL A 161 -17.69 28.54 6.86
CA VAL A 161 -18.51 27.36 7.22
C VAL A 161 -19.89 27.39 6.56
N ARG A 162 -20.52 28.56 6.44
CA ARG A 162 -21.89 28.68 5.89
C ARG A 162 -21.94 28.57 4.37
N GLN A 163 -20.91 29.04 3.67
CA GLN A 163 -20.79 28.87 2.21
C GLN A 163 -20.31 27.46 1.82
N LEU A 164 -19.54 26.80 2.69
CA LEU A 164 -19.14 25.39 2.54
C LEU A 164 -20.34 24.44 2.42
N TRP A 165 -21.37 24.65 3.24
CA TRP A 165 -22.60 23.84 3.16
C TRP A 165 -23.37 24.04 1.85
N LEU A 166 -23.20 25.18 1.19
CA LEU A 166 -23.84 25.48 -0.10
C LEU A 166 -23.05 24.93 -1.31
N LEU A 167 -21.75 24.67 -1.14
CA LEU A 167 -20.86 24.18 -2.20
C LEU A 167 -20.57 22.68 -2.13
N ARG A 168 -20.88 22.02 -1.01
CA ARG A 168 -20.73 20.57 -0.88
C ARG A 168 -21.79 19.85 -1.72
N PRO A 169 -21.41 18.94 -2.64
CA PRO A 169 -22.36 17.98 -3.18
C PRO A 169 -22.83 17.07 -2.04
N LEU A 170 -24.14 16.86 -1.94
CA LEU A 170 -24.74 15.93 -0.97
C LEU A 170 -24.07 14.55 -1.12
N PRO A 171 -23.83 13.82 0.00
CA PRO A 171 -23.23 12.49 -0.06
C PRO A 171 -24.03 11.60 -1.03
N GLY A 172 -23.36 11.07 -2.06
CA GLY A 172 -23.97 10.33 -3.17
C GLY A 172 -24.03 11.06 -4.52
N THR A 173 -23.65 12.34 -4.60
CA THR A 173 -23.77 13.16 -5.84
C THR A 173 -22.43 13.66 -6.40
N LEU A 174 -21.36 12.86 -6.27
CA LEU A 174 -19.98 13.18 -6.71
C LEU A 174 -19.85 13.59 -8.20
N THR A 175 -20.89 13.43 -9.02
CA THR A 175 -20.88 13.75 -10.45
C THR A 175 -21.43 15.14 -10.80
N THR A 176 -22.13 15.82 -9.89
CA THR A 176 -22.78 17.11 -10.19
C THR A 176 -22.34 18.18 -9.21
N ARG A 177 -21.12 18.73 -9.42
CA ARG A 177 -20.82 20.10 -8.96
C ARG A 177 -21.79 21.03 -9.71
N GLN A 178 -22.84 21.52 -9.04
CA GLN A 178 -23.60 22.64 -9.56
C GLN A 178 -22.63 23.83 -9.63
N LYS A 179 -22.34 24.30 -10.84
CA LYS A 179 -21.61 25.56 -11.01
C LYS A 179 -22.38 26.63 -10.22
N PRO A 180 -21.73 27.42 -9.36
CA PRO A 180 -22.41 28.53 -8.71
C PRO A 180 -22.98 29.42 -9.82
N LYS A 181 -24.31 29.59 -9.80
CA LYS A 181 -24.98 30.58 -10.64
C LYS A 181 -24.28 31.90 -10.35
N ARG A 182 -23.66 32.52 -11.36
CA ARG A 182 -23.09 33.86 -11.23
C ARG A 182 -24.17 34.73 -10.61
N LEU A 183 -23.99 35.14 -9.36
CA LEU A 183 -24.77 36.22 -8.77
C LEU A 183 -24.40 37.45 -9.57
N GLY A 184 -25.27 37.77 -10.54
CA GLY A 184 -25.16 38.98 -11.33
C GLY A 184 -25.26 40.16 -10.40
N TYR A 185 -24.18 40.93 -10.30
CA TYR A 185 -24.29 42.33 -9.94
C TYR A 185 -24.82 43.04 -11.19
N SER A 186 -26.11 43.33 -11.17
CA SER A 186 -26.77 44.34 -11.99
C SER A 186 -27.56 45.24 -11.05
#